data_AF-A0A813TB85-F1
#
_entry.id   AF-A0A813TB85-F1
#
_cell.length_a   1.000
_cell.length_b   1.000
_cell.length_c   1.000
_cell.angle_alpha   90.00
_cell.angle_beta   90.00
_cell.angle_gamma   90.00
#
_symmetry.space_group_name_H-M   'P 1'
#
loop_
_entity.id
_entity.type
_entity.pdbx_description
1 polymer ?
#
loop_
_entity_poly.entity_id
_entity_poly.type
_entity_poly.pdbx_seq_one_letter_code
_entity_poly.pdbx_strand_id
1 'polypeptide(L)'
;MNFNYLILLIFLNTEIYALKPIHLTIVVCGDRLEEALNALKSSLIFTPSPIIFHVFTEDHLREQFKEKINSEWPIEYRSKFEIEYYQIQFTRGNDERWRKLFKPCCTQRLFIPDILTNIDSVIYIDTDILFLSNIRSLWRFFRKFNSTQLAALTSEHEDPSMGWYNRFARHPYYGSMGLNSGVMLMNLTRMRQMNMISKIMTIFDEFHLNITWGDQCLLNIYFSYYPEQIYEFGCDWNYRPDHCVYENNCQMAKLDGIKIIHGCRSAFHNDKYQEFKSIYQVIHNWKFDSNLKYSLLTEIKNNLKNYSLTNCGKSQELFTKHLSKEISSLNYSLKNLFHIALIFNNNWNFIEQSYILLKSLMLFSSNKTYQIHLHVIITDNNAQNYFSKQIESMYYSITYYNMTIQHPLQLSVCYIHFKF
;
A
#
# COMPACT_ATOMS: atom_id res chain seq x y z
N MET A 1 -9.33 -47.51 18.12
CA MET A 1 -8.78 -47.26 16.78
C MET A 1 -7.34 -46.77 16.94
N ASN A 2 -6.36 -47.57 16.51
CA ASN A 2 -4.94 -47.19 16.52
C ASN A 2 -4.69 -46.15 15.42
N PHE A 3 -4.56 -44.88 15.80
CA PHE A 3 -4.11 -43.84 14.87
C PHE A 3 -2.57 -43.88 14.80
N ASN A 4 -2.06 -44.49 13.72
CA ASN A 4 -0.63 -44.62 13.39
C ASN A 4 -0.19 -43.53 12.39
N TYR A 5 -0.25 -42.25 12.77
CA TYR A 5 0.18 -41.16 11.89
C TYR A 5 1.10 -40.17 12.61
N LEU A 6 2.21 -39.80 11.95
CA LEU A 6 2.94 -38.57 12.24
C LEU A 6 2.13 -37.42 11.60
N ILE A 7 1.57 -36.55 12.42
CA ILE A 7 0.92 -35.33 11.93
C ILE A 7 1.94 -34.20 12.04
N LEU A 8 2.55 -33.83 10.90
CA LEU A 8 3.35 -32.63 10.77
C LEU A 8 2.41 -31.47 10.42
N LEU A 9 2.13 -30.61 11.40
CA LEU A 9 1.38 -29.37 11.15
C LEU A 9 2.39 -28.23 11.03
N ILE A 10 2.75 -27.89 9.80
CA ILE A 10 3.49 -26.66 9.53
C ILE A 10 2.48 -25.51 9.53
N PHE A 11 2.42 -24.80 10.65
CA PHE A 11 1.78 -23.50 10.68
C PHE A 11 2.80 -22.49 10.17
N LEU A 12 2.76 -22.23 8.87
CA LEU A 12 3.27 -20.94 8.42
C LEU A 12 2.41 -19.91 9.15
N ASN A 13 3.03 -18.97 9.88
CA ASN A 13 2.32 -17.78 10.36
C ASN A 13 1.97 -16.83 9.20
N THR A 14 1.81 -17.40 8.01
CA THR A 14 1.04 -16.84 6.95
C THR A 14 -0.40 -17.28 7.19
N GLU A 15 -1.15 -16.48 7.95
CA GLU A 15 -2.42 -16.06 7.39
C GLU A 15 -2.15 -15.32 6.05
N ILE A 16 -1.61 -16.02 5.04
CA ILE A 16 -1.95 -15.71 3.67
C ILE A 16 -3.35 -16.35 3.54
N TYR A 17 -4.36 -15.70 4.14
CA TYR A 17 -5.51 -15.43 3.29
C TYR A 17 -4.88 -14.85 2.04
N ALA A 18 -5.04 -15.50 0.88
CA ALA A 18 -4.60 -14.93 -0.38
C ALA A 18 -5.17 -13.51 -0.41
N LEU A 19 -4.32 -12.53 -0.07
CA LEU A 19 -4.80 -11.20 0.25
C LEU A 19 -5.36 -10.70 -1.07
N LYS A 20 -6.67 -10.45 -1.11
CA LYS A 20 -7.32 -10.01 -2.34
C LYS A 20 -6.49 -8.89 -2.95
N PRO A 21 -6.20 -8.96 -4.26
CA PRO A 21 -5.33 -7.99 -4.90
C PRO A 21 -5.85 -6.57 -4.68
N ILE A 22 -4.93 -5.63 -4.53
CA ILE A 22 -5.25 -4.20 -4.53
C ILE A 22 -5.32 -3.76 -5.98
N HIS A 23 -6.42 -3.12 -6.39
CA HIS A 23 -6.50 -2.54 -7.72
C HIS A 23 -6.05 -1.08 -7.66
N LEU A 24 -4.93 -0.77 -8.31
CA LEU A 24 -4.39 0.58 -8.42
C LEU A 24 -4.48 1.05 -9.86
N THR A 25 -5.15 2.17 -10.10
CA THR A 25 -5.40 2.74 -11.43
C THR A 25 -4.61 4.04 -11.59
N ILE A 26 -4.01 4.20 -12.76
CA ILE A 26 -3.24 5.40 -13.13
C ILE A 26 -3.51 5.75 -14.59
N VAL A 27 -3.53 7.05 -14.90
CA VAL A 27 -3.68 7.56 -16.27
C VAL A 27 -2.40 8.27 -16.67
N VAL A 28 -1.82 7.90 -17.82
CA VAL A 28 -0.50 8.38 -18.24
C VAL A 28 -0.53 8.77 -19.71
N CYS A 29 -0.22 10.03 -20.00
CA CYS A 29 -0.17 10.57 -21.36
C CYS A 29 1.00 11.55 -21.53
N GLY A 30 1.45 11.72 -22.77
CA GLY A 30 2.55 12.62 -23.09
C GLY A 30 3.88 12.17 -22.45
N ASP A 31 4.56 13.06 -21.76
CA ASP A 31 5.93 12.87 -21.24
C ASP A 31 6.00 12.31 -19.80
N ARG A 32 4.90 11.73 -19.31
CA ARG A 32 4.71 11.41 -17.88
C ARG A 32 5.13 10.00 -17.47
N LEU A 33 5.85 9.28 -18.34
CA LEU A 33 6.26 7.89 -18.11
C LEU A 33 7.08 7.73 -16.83
N GLU A 34 8.11 8.56 -16.63
CA GLU A 34 9.02 8.43 -15.48
C GLU A 34 8.31 8.69 -14.15
N GLU A 35 7.43 9.68 -14.11
CA GLU A 35 6.62 9.96 -12.93
C GLU A 35 5.73 8.77 -12.59
N ALA A 36 5.02 8.24 -13.60
CA ALA A 36 4.14 7.10 -13.41
C ALA A 36 4.90 5.84 -12.98
N LEU A 37 6.05 5.53 -13.57
CA LEU A 37 6.91 4.42 -13.12
C LEU A 37 7.38 4.62 -11.68
N ASN A 38 7.75 5.84 -11.29
CA ASN A 38 8.17 6.14 -9.92
C ASN A 38 7.00 6.00 -8.92
N ALA A 39 5.79 6.42 -9.32
CA ALA A 39 4.57 6.23 -8.54
C ALA A 39 4.27 4.75 -8.31
N LEU A 40 4.24 3.94 -9.38
CA LEU A 40 4.04 2.49 -9.30
C LEU A 40 5.12 1.82 -8.46
N LYS A 41 6.40 2.17 -8.67
CA LYS A 41 7.53 1.68 -7.89
C LYS A 41 7.35 1.97 -6.40
N SER A 42 7.04 3.21 -6.03
CA SER A 42 6.85 3.61 -4.63
C SER A 42 5.71 2.84 -3.96
N SER A 43 4.64 2.52 -4.70
CA SER A 43 3.52 1.72 -4.20
C SER A 43 3.90 0.27 -3.85
N LEU A 44 4.91 -0.28 -4.52
CA LEU A 44 5.40 -1.65 -4.31
C LEU A 44 6.38 -1.79 -3.16
N ILE A 45 7.16 -0.74 -2.86
CA ILE A 45 8.24 -0.80 -1.87
C ILE A 45 7.70 -1.25 -0.49
N PHE A 46 6.53 -0.73 -0.10
CA PHE A 46 5.95 -0.94 1.23
C PHE A 46 4.75 -1.89 1.26
N THR A 47 4.42 -2.50 0.12
CA THR A 47 3.19 -3.29 -0.02
C THR A 47 3.52 -4.77 -0.24
N PRO A 48 3.28 -5.63 0.76
CA PRO A 48 3.46 -7.08 0.59
C PRO A 48 2.30 -7.76 -0.14
N SER A 49 1.16 -7.07 -0.31
CA SER A 49 -0.01 -7.59 -1.01
C SER A 49 0.19 -7.58 -2.54
N PRO A 50 -0.38 -8.55 -3.27
CA PRO A 50 -0.48 -8.45 -4.72
C PRO A 50 -1.21 -7.17 -5.16
N ILE A 51 -0.70 -6.50 -6.19
CA ILE A 51 -1.33 -5.31 -6.80
C ILE A 51 -1.66 -5.61 -8.26
N ILE A 52 -2.86 -5.24 -8.70
CA ILE A 52 -3.20 -5.19 -10.13
C ILE A 52 -3.18 -3.73 -10.55
N PHE A 53 -2.26 -3.39 -11.44
CA PHE A 53 -2.15 -2.06 -12.03
C PHE A 53 -3.04 -1.96 -13.26
N HIS A 54 -4.02 -1.04 -13.23
CA HIS A 54 -4.80 -0.66 -14.40
C HIS A 54 -4.22 0.63 -14.97
N VAL A 55 -3.48 0.52 -16.08
CA VAL A 55 -2.75 1.64 -16.68
C VAL A 55 -3.48 2.11 -17.93
N PHE A 56 -4.11 3.28 -17.84
CA PHE A 56 -4.73 3.96 -18.97
C PHE A 56 -3.69 4.82 -19.68
N THR A 57 -3.32 4.48 -20.90
CA THR A 57 -2.21 5.15 -21.59
C THR A 57 -2.28 5.06 -23.11
N GLU A 58 -1.40 5.82 -23.78
CA GLU A 58 -1.22 5.83 -25.24
C GLU A 58 -0.37 4.61 -25.68
N ASP A 59 -0.59 4.11 -26.89
CA ASP A 59 0.05 2.86 -27.35
C ASP A 59 1.58 2.90 -27.31
N HIS A 60 2.20 4.04 -27.62
CA HIS A 60 3.66 4.19 -27.57
C HIS A 60 4.21 4.12 -26.13
N LEU A 61 3.47 4.68 -25.16
CA LEU A 61 3.85 4.63 -23.73
C LEU A 61 3.67 3.22 -23.17
N ARG A 62 2.64 2.49 -23.61
CA ARG A 62 2.43 1.08 -23.21
C ARG A 62 3.67 0.23 -23.50
N GLU A 63 4.26 0.36 -24.68
CA GLU A 63 5.47 -0.39 -25.04
C GLU A 63 6.67 0.06 -24.20
N GLN A 64 6.84 1.36 -23.97
CA GLN A 64 7.91 1.88 -23.10
C GLN A 64 7.77 1.41 -21.65
N PHE A 65 6.54 1.33 -21.11
CA PHE A 65 6.28 0.74 -19.79
C PHE A 65 6.76 -0.70 -19.72
N LYS A 66 6.38 -1.53 -20.71
CA LYS A 66 6.79 -2.95 -20.75
C LYS A 66 8.30 -3.06 -20.83
N GLU A 67 8.94 -2.28 -21.69
CA GLU A 67 10.40 -2.28 -21.85
C GLU A 67 11.08 -1.97 -20.52
N LYS A 68 10.79 -0.81 -19.91
CA LYS A 68 11.42 -0.38 -18.67
C LYS A 68 11.18 -1.33 -17.51
N ILE A 69 9.94 -1.82 -17.33
CA ILE A 69 9.64 -2.75 -16.24
C ILE A 69 10.38 -4.08 -16.47
N ASN A 70 10.42 -4.59 -17.69
CA ASN A 70 11.11 -5.86 -17.96
C ASN A 70 12.64 -5.75 -17.86
N SER A 71 13.22 -4.60 -18.22
CA SER A 71 14.68 -4.39 -18.19
C SER A 71 15.20 -3.95 -16.82
N GLU A 72 14.44 -3.15 -16.07
CA GLU A 72 14.92 -2.49 -14.84
C GLU A 72 14.38 -3.14 -13.55
N TRP A 73 13.24 -3.85 -13.57
CA TRP A 73 12.60 -4.34 -12.34
C TRP A 73 12.85 -5.84 -12.12
N PRO A 74 13.41 -6.25 -10.96
CA PRO A 74 13.70 -7.65 -10.67
C PRO A 74 12.46 -8.56 -10.68
N ILE A 75 12.67 -9.84 -10.99
CA ILE A 75 11.59 -10.83 -11.09
C ILE A 75 10.80 -10.96 -9.78
N GLU A 76 11.46 -10.80 -8.64
CA GLU A 76 10.87 -10.85 -7.29
C GLU A 76 9.82 -9.75 -7.11
N TYR A 77 10.04 -8.57 -7.70
CA TYR A 77 9.07 -7.47 -7.67
C TYR A 77 8.00 -7.64 -8.74
N ARG A 78 8.38 -8.08 -9.95
CA ARG A 78 7.42 -8.37 -11.04
C ARG A 78 6.42 -9.47 -10.67
N SER A 79 6.80 -10.41 -9.79
CA SER A 79 5.89 -11.44 -9.27
C SER A 79 4.82 -10.92 -8.29
N LYS A 80 4.95 -9.68 -7.81
CA LYS A 80 4.03 -9.08 -6.82
C LYS A 80 2.92 -8.25 -7.47
N PHE A 81 2.94 -8.09 -8.78
CA PHE A 81 1.90 -7.33 -9.47
C PHE A 81 1.56 -7.88 -10.85
N GLU A 82 0.38 -7.54 -11.31
CA GLU A 82 -0.07 -7.71 -12.69
C GLU A 82 -0.33 -6.33 -13.30
N ILE A 83 -0.16 -6.19 -14.61
CA ILE A 83 -0.48 -4.94 -15.31
C ILE A 83 -1.47 -5.22 -16.43
N GLU A 84 -2.56 -4.47 -16.40
CA GLU A 84 -3.53 -4.39 -17.48
C GLU A 84 -3.47 -3.00 -18.10
N TYR A 85 -3.28 -2.95 -19.41
CA TYR A 85 -3.21 -1.70 -20.15
C TYR A 85 -4.53 -1.42 -20.85
N TYR A 86 -4.96 -0.17 -20.77
CA TYR A 86 -6.19 0.34 -21.36
C TYR A 86 -5.85 1.54 -22.24
N GLN A 87 -6.48 1.64 -23.41
CA GLN A 87 -6.40 2.86 -24.21
C GLN A 87 -7.21 3.98 -23.55
N ILE A 88 -6.76 5.22 -23.76
CA ILE A 88 -7.51 6.42 -23.35
C ILE A 88 -8.78 6.51 -24.18
N GLN A 89 -9.93 6.40 -23.51
CA GLN A 89 -11.25 6.42 -24.12
C GLN A 89 -12.26 7.10 -23.20
N PHE A 90 -13.14 7.90 -23.78
CA PHE A 90 -14.22 8.60 -23.09
C PHE A 90 -15.54 7.98 -23.51
N THR A 91 -16.16 7.18 -22.64
CA THR A 91 -17.30 6.34 -23.03
C THR A 91 -18.60 7.12 -23.28
N ARG A 92 -18.64 8.43 -22.96
CA ARG A 92 -19.81 9.28 -23.14
C ARG A 92 -19.43 10.69 -23.60
N GLY A 93 -20.29 11.29 -24.42
CA GLY A 93 -20.11 12.65 -24.91
C GLY A 93 -19.10 12.74 -26.06
N ASN A 94 -18.42 13.88 -26.16
CA ASN A 94 -17.45 14.15 -27.22
C ASN A 94 -16.01 14.08 -26.67
N ASP A 95 -15.26 13.10 -27.12
CA ASP A 95 -13.86 12.85 -26.76
C ASP A 95 -12.97 14.10 -26.83
N GLU A 96 -13.12 14.92 -27.88
CA GLU A 96 -12.28 16.10 -28.08
C GLU A 96 -12.52 17.15 -26.98
N ARG A 97 -13.76 17.28 -26.52
CA ARG A 97 -14.09 18.17 -25.39
C ARG A 97 -13.44 17.68 -24.10
N TRP A 98 -13.47 16.37 -23.85
CA TRP A 98 -12.85 15.79 -22.66
C TRP A 98 -11.34 15.93 -22.65
N ARG A 99 -10.68 15.75 -23.80
CA ARG A 99 -9.22 15.93 -23.92
C ARG A 99 -8.80 17.39 -23.70
N LYS A 100 -9.61 18.34 -24.15
CA LYS A 100 -9.31 19.79 -24.05
C LYS A 100 -9.70 20.42 -22.72
N LEU A 101 -10.42 19.70 -21.84
CA LEU A 101 -10.99 20.31 -20.63
C LEU A 101 -9.94 20.83 -19.64
N PHE A 102 -8.80 20.14 -19.51
CA PHE A 102 -7.73 20.57 -18.62
C PHE A 102 -6.36 20.14 -19.13
N LYS A 103 -6.06 18.84 -19.05
CA LYS A 103 -4.91 18.21 -19.70
C LYS A 103 -5.41 16.98 -20.48
N PRO A 104 -4.71 16.55 -21.56
CA PRO A 104 -5.21 15.61 -22.56
C PRO A 104 -5.87 14.31 -22.07
N CYS A 105 -5.56 13.87 -20.85
CA CYS A 105 -6.07 12.63 -20.28
C CYS A 105 -6.55 12.72 -18.83
N CYS A 106 -6.48 13.88 -18.16
CA CYS A 106 -6.89 13.99 -16.74
C CYS A 106 -8.35 13.57 -16.52
N THR A 107 -9.21 13.90 -17.48
CA THR A 107 -10.63 13.55 -17.48
C THR A 107 -10.93 12.05 -17.58
N GLN A 108 -9.95 11.22 -17.99
CA GLN A 108 -10.12 9.77 -18.12
C GLN A 108 -10.59 9.12 -16.81
N ARG A 109 -10.19 9.68 -15.65
CA ARG A 109 -10.54 9.14 -14.34
C ARG A 109 -12.05 9.09 -14.11
N LEU A 110 -12.80 10.02 -14.70
CA LEU A 110 -14.26 10.08 -14.57
C LEU A 110 -14.96 8.87 -15.22
N PHE A 111 -14.33 8.26 -16.23
CA PHE A 111 -14.90 7.19 -17.04
C PHE A 111 -14.46 5.78 -16.62
N ILE A 112 -13.56 5.67 -15.62
CA ILE A 112 -13.10 4.38 -15.08
C ILE A 112 -14.29 3.45 -14.72
N PRO A 113 -15.39 3.90 -14.09
CA PRO A 113 -16.51 3.02 -13.76
C PRO A 113 -17.18 2.33 -14.95
N ASP A 114 -17.22 2.99 -16.11
CA ASP A 114 -17.82 2.45 -17.34
C ASP A 114 -16.86 1.49 -18.08
N ILE A 115 -15.55 1.59 -17.83
CA ILE A 115 -14.53 0.79 -18.53
C ILE A 115 -14.16 -0.46 -17.72
N LEU A 116 -13.92 -0.31 -16.42
CA LEU A 116 -13.59 -1.42 -15.52
C LEU A 116 -14.86 -2.05 -14.96
N THR A 117 -15.68 -2.63 -15.83
CA THR A 117 -17.03 -3.14 -15.52
C THR A 117 -17.02 -4.34 -14.56
N ASN A 118 -15.96 -5.16 -14.59
CA ASN A 118 -15.81 -6.35 -13.76
C ASN A 118 -15.05 -6.10 -12.44
N ILE A 119 -14.63 -4.86 -12.19
CA ILE A 119 -13.87 -4.48 -10.99
C ILE A 119 -14.79 -3.71 -10.03
N ASP A 120 -14.79 -4.11 -8.77
CA ASP A 120 -15.66 -3.51 -7.75
C ASP A 120 -15.13 -2.18 -7.22
N SER A 121 -13.82 -2.07 -7.04
CA SER A 121 -13.19 -0.93 -6.39
C SER A 121 -11.76 -0.75 -6.86
N VAL A 122 -11.29 0.49 -6.92
CA VAL A 122 -9.91 0.84 -7.27
C VAL A 122 -9.42 2.01 -6.42
N ILE A 123 -8.12 2.10 -6.20
CA ILE A 123 -7.46 3.36 -5.85
C ILE A 123 -7.01 3.98 -7.15
N TYR A 124 -7.43 5.21 -7.45
CA TYR A 124 -6.89 6.03 -8.52
C TYR A 124 -5.81 6.97 -7.96
N ILE A 125 -4.73 7.17 -8.71
CA ILE A 125 -3.68 8.15 -8.42
C ILE A 125 -3.29 8.97 -9.65
N ASP A 126 -2.89 10.22 -9.43
CA ASP A 126 -2.17 11.02 -10.43
C ASP A 126 -0.72 10.51 -10.60
N THR A 127 -0.06 10.90 -11.71
CA THR A 127 1.31 10.42 -12.02
C THR A 127 2.36 10.97 -11.06
N ASP A 128 2.12 12.14 -10.47
CA ASP A 128 2.98 12.81 -9.51
C ASP A 128 2.66 12.42 -8.05
N ILE A 129 2.34 11.15 -7.81
CA ILE A 129 2.11 10.59 -6.48
C ILE A 129 3.28 9.68 -6.06
N LEU A 130 3.73 9.81 -4.81
CA LEU A 130 4.71 8.90 -4.19
C LEU A 130 4.17 8.35 -2.88
N PHE A 131 4.16 7.03 -2.76
CA PHE A 131 3.80 6.35 -1.51
C PHE A 131 5.01 6.30 -0.56
N LEU A 132 4.78 6.73 0.68
CA LEU A 132 5.70 6.54 1.82
C LEU A 132 5.15 5.53 2.83
N SER A 133 4.10 4.81 2.46
CA SER A 133 3.33 3.92 3.30
C SER A 133 2.79 2.73 2.52
N ASN A 134 2.36 1.69 3.22
CA ASN A 134 1.73 0.53 2.64
C ASN A 134 0.36 0.89 2.04
N ILE A 135 0.16 0.66 0.73
CA ILE A 135 -1.09 0.99 0.05
C ILE A 135 -2.29 0.22 0.59
N ARG A 136 -2.08 -0.93 1.25
CA ARG A 136 -3.15 -1.68 1.93
C ARG A 136 -3.81 -0.83 3.03
N SER A 137 -3.04 0.02 3.71
CA SER A 137 -3.57 0.92 4.74
C SER A 137 -4.56 1.94 4.14
N LEU A 138 -4.28 2.44 2.94
CA LEU A 138 -5.20 3.27 2.16
C LEU A 138 -6.43 2.45 1.70
N TRP A 139 -6.20 1.25 1.14
CA TRP A 139 -7.29 0.37 0.69
C TRP A 139 -8.30 0.02 1.79
N ARG A 140 -7.85 -0.04 3.06
CA ARG A 140 -8.73 -0.33 4.20
C ARG A 140 -9.80 0.75 4.44
N PHE A 141 -9.68 1.95 3.88
CA PHE A 141 -10.72 2.97 3.98
C PHE A 141 -12.04 2.55 3.31
N PHE A 142 -12.03 1.65 2.31
CA PHE A 142 -13.27 1.08 1.78
C PHE A 142 -14.12 0.38 2.85
N ARG A 143 -13.50 -0.19 3.89
CA ARG A 143 -14.22 -0.82 5.02
C ARG A 143 -14.89 0.19 5.95
N LYS A 144 -14.53 1.47 5.83
CA LYS A 144 -15.16 2.57 6.57
C LYS A 144 -16.32 3.20 5.80
N PHE A 145 -16.56 2.77 4.55
CA PHE A 145 -17.69 3.27 3.79
C PHE A 145 -18.99 2.80 4.43
N ASN A 146 -19.92 3.72 4.66
CA ASN A 146 -21.30 3.40 4.97
C ASN A 146 -22.03 2.89 3.70
N SER A 147 -23.35 2.78 3.71
CA SER A 147 -24.11 2.31 2.55
C SER A 147 -24.16 3.28 1.36
N THR A 148 -23.93 4.58 1.58
CA THR A 148 -24.09 5.63 0.56
C THR A 148 -22.77 6.00 -0.11
N GLN A 149 -21.64 5.86 0.59
CA GLN A 149 -20.35 6.32 0.10
C GLN A 149 -19.86 5.52 -1.12
N LEU A 150 -19.53 6.22 -2.20
CA LEU A 150 -19.01 5.63 -3.44
C LEU A 150 -17.56 6.02 -3.73
N ALA A 151 -17.04 7.05 -3.06
CA ALA A 151 -15.65 7.48 -3.20
C ALA A 151 -15.04 7.87 -1.86
N ALA A 152 -13.72 7.99 -1.84
CA ALA A 152 -13.03 8.76 -0.82
C ALA A 152 -11.91 9.62 -1.40
N LEU A 153 -11.79 10.83 -0.87
CA LEU A 153 -10.85 11.89 -1.27
C LEU A 153 -10.36 12.62 -0.02
N THR A 154 -9.36 13.48 -0.16
CA THR A 154 -9.00 14.47 0.88
C THR A 154 -9.56 15.84 0.51
N SER A 155 -9.66 16.73 1.49
CA SER A 155 -9.79 18.16 1.24
C SER A 155 -8.66 18.68 0.33
N GLU A 156 -8.96 19.68 -0.51
CA GLU A 156 -7.99 20.40 -1.35
C GLU A 156 -7.06 21.28 -0.50
N HIS A 157 -7.55 21.79 0.63
CA HIS A 157 -6.80 22.62 1.57
C HIS A 157 -7.26 22.42 3.02
N GLU A 158 -6.36 22.65 3.97
CA GLU A 158 -6.67 22.63 5.41
C GLU A 158 -6.92 24.04 5.99
N ASP A 159 -6.49 25.09 5.27
CA ASP A 159 -6.61 26.50 5.69
C ASP A 159 -7.50 27.28 4.70
N PRO A 160 -8.64 27.84 5.16
CA PRO A 160 -9.53 28.58 4.28
C PRO A 160 -8.91 29.88 3.74
N SER A 161 -7.90 30.45 4.40
CA SER A 161 -7.23 31.65 3.88
C SER A 161 -6.41 31.36 2.61
N MET A 162 -6.04 30.10 2.40
CA MET A 162 -5.18 29.66 1.30
C MET A 162 -5.94 28.98 0.16
N GLY A 163 -7.18 28.58 0.40
CA GLY A 163 -7.89 27.72 -0.52
C GLY A 163 -8.36 28.41 -1.80
N TRP A 164 -8.21 27.74 -2.94
CA TRP A 164 -8.69 28.31 -4.20
C TRP A 164 -10.21 28.22 -4.34
N TYR A 165 -10.82 27.10 -3.94
CA TYR A 165 -12.27 26.89 -4.09
C TYR A 165 -13.07 27.97 -3.37
N ASN A 166 -12.78 28.22 -2.10
CA ASN A 166 -13.52 29.19 -1.30
C ASN A 166 -13.23 30.65 -1.66
N ARG A 167 -12.15 30.93 -2.40
CA ARG A 167 -11.76 32.29 -2.80
C ARG A 167 -12.12 32.65 -4.23
N PHE A 168 -12.15 31.67 -5.13
CA PHE A 168 -12.18 31.92 -6.57
C PHE A 168 -13.18 31.07 -7.34
N ALA A 169 -13.67 29.95 -6.80
CA ALA A 169 -14.62 29.12 -7.54
C ALA A 169 -15.93 29.87 -7.77
N ARG A 170 -16.43 29.80 -9.00
CA ARG A 170 -17.73 30.36 -9.44
C ARG A 170 -18.77 29.28 -9.71
N HIS A 171 -18.56 28.12 -9.10
CA HIS A 171 -19.42 26.95 -9.20
C HIS A 171 -19.50 26.27 -7.82
N PRO A 172 -20.52 25.44 -7.56
CA PRO A 172 -20.59 24.66 -6.34
C PRO A 172 -19.36 23.77 -6.13
N TYR A 173 -18.97 23.55 -4.88
CA TYR A 173 -17.89 22.63 -4.51
C TYR A 173 -18.22 21.98 -3.16
N TYR A 174 -17.58 20.85 -2.88
CA TYR A 174 -17.86 20.09 -1.68
C TYR A 174 -17.24 20.73 -0.42
N GLY A 175 -18.01 20.74 0.67
CA GLY A 175 -17.56 21.29 1.96
C GLY A 175 -17.18 22.76 1.87
N SER A 176 -16.26 23.20 2.73
CA SER A 176 -15.77 24.58 2.74
C SER A 176 -14.48 24.78 1.95
N MET A 177 -13.81 23.70 1.54
CA MET A 177 -12.46 23.75 0.96
C MET A 177 -12.37 23.11 -0.42
N GLY A 178 -13.40 22.37 -0.84
CA GLY A 178 -13.33 21.45 -1.97
C GLY A 178 -12.41 20.26 -1.74
N LEU A 179 -12.38 19.35 -2.71
CA LEU A 179 -11.67 18.06 -2.67
C LEU A 179 -10.52 18.05 -3.66
N ASN A 180 -9.41 17.41 -3.28
CA ASN A 180 -8.32 17.09 -4.20
C ASN A 180 -8.46 15.68 -4.77
N SER A 181 -8.37 15.55 -6.09
CA SER A 181 -8.58 14.29 -6.83
C SER A 181 -7.32 13.51 -7.18
N GLY A 182 -6.14 13.95 -6.70
CA GLY A 182 -4.87 13.28 -6.99
C GLY A 182 -4.70 11.91 -6.35
N VAL A 183 -5.44 11.62 -5.28
CA VAL A 183 -5.60 10.29 -4.69
C VAL A 183 -7.07 10.07 -4.40
N MET A 184 -7.66 9.03 -5.00
CA MET A 184 -9.09 8.78 -4.92
C MET A 184 -9.38 7.30 -4.73
N LEU A 185 -10.13 6.93 -3.71
CA LEU A 185 -10.76 5.60 -3.65
C LEU A 185 -12.06 5.65 -4.43
N MET A 186 -12.29 4.67 -5.29
CA MET A 186 -13.47 4.60 -6.15
C MET A 186 -14.14 3.25 -5.95
N ASN A 187 -15.35 3.23 -5.42
CA ASN A 187 -16.22 2.05 -5.44
C ASN A 187 -16.98 2.06 -6.77
N LEU A 188 -16.42 1.38 -7.77
CA LEU A 188 -16.92 1.40 -9.13
C LEU A 188 -18.31 0.77 -9.24
N THR A 189 -18.60 -0.24 -8.44
CA THR A 189 -19.94 -0.86 -8.40
C THR A 189 -21.00 0.14 -7.96
N ARG A 190 -20.77 0.90 -6.89
CA ARG A 190 -21.69 1.96 -6.45
C ARG A 190 -21.74 3.14 -7.41
N MET A 191 -20.61 3.54 -7.99
CA MET A 191 -20.57 4.60 -9.01
C MET A 191 -21.46 4.26 -10.22
N ARG A 192 -21.41 3.01 -10.70
CA ARG A 192 -22.30 2.51 -11.76
C ARG A 192 -23.76 2.50 -11.32
N GLN A 193 -24.07 1.97 -10.14
CA GLN A 193 -25.44 1.92 -9.59
C GLN A 193 -26.07 3.31 -9.45
N MET A 194 -25.27 4.30 -9.05
CA MET A 194 -25.71 5.69 -8.91
C MET A 194 -25.72 6.48 -10.23
N ASN A 195 -25.33 5.82 -11.33
CA ASN A 195 -25.19 6.39 -12.66
C ASN A 195 -24.39 7.71 -12.64
N MET A 196 -23.30 7.72 -11.86
CA MET A 196 -22.51 8.92 -11.55
C MET A 196 -22.06 9.64 -12.82
N ILE A 197 -21.63 8.90 -13.84
CA ILE A 197 -21.12 9.49 -15.08
C ILE A 197 -22.21 10.28 -15.80
N SER A 198 -23.45 9.79 -15.87
CA SER A 198 -24.57 10.57 -16.45
C SER A 198 -24.77 11.90 -15.74
N LYS A 199 -24.71 11.90 -14.40
CA LYS A 199 -24.86 13.12 -13.60
C LYS A 199 -23.69 14.07 -13.84
N ILE A 200 -22.47 13.56 -13.98
CA ILE A 200 -21.29 14.33 -14.37
C ILE A 200 -21.45 14.93 -15.77
N MET A 201 -22.07 14.24 -16.72
CA MET A 201 -22.38 14.80 -18.05
C MET A 201 -23.29 16.03 -17.92
N THR A 202 -24.36 15.93 -17.13
CA THR A 202 -25.28 17.06 -16.89
C THR A 202 -24.56 18.24 -16.23
N ILE A 203 -23.73 17.97 -15.23
CA ILE A 203 -22.91 19.00 -14.56
C ILE A 203 -21.92 19.63 -15.55
N PHE A 204 -21.30 18.83 -16.42
CA PHE A 204 -20.39 19.34 -17.43
C PHE A 204 -21.11 20.28 -18.41
N ASP A 205 -22.27 19.89 -18.93
CA ASP A 205 -23.04 20.74 -19.85
C ASP A 205 -23.40 22.09 -19.20
N GLU A 206 -23.69 22.11 -17.91
CA GLU A 206 -24.01 23.31 -17.15
C GLU A 206 -22.77 24.17 -16.82
N PHE A 207 -21.67 23.57 -16.37
CA PHE A 207 -20.56 24.28 -15.74
C PHE A 207 -19.25 24.33 -16.56
N HIS A 208 -19.14 23.69 -17.73
CA HIS A 208 -17.87 23.56 -18.47
C HIS A 208 -17.16 24.88 -18.77
N LEU A 209 -17.88 26.01 -18.86
CA LEU A 209 -17.30 27.34 -19.07
C LEU A 209 -16.76 27.99 -17.77
N ASN A 210 -17.17 27.50 -16.61
CA ASN A 210 -16.85 28.08 -15.30
C ASN A 210 -15.87 27.24 -14.47
N ILE A 211 -15.42 26.10 -14.97
CA ILE A 211 -14.49 25.20 -14.27
C ILE A 211 -13.04 25.45 -14.68
N THR A 212 -12.18 25.72 -13.70
CA THR A 212 -10.75 25.99 -13.94
C THR A 212 -9.87 24.74 -13.86
N TRP A 213 -10.25 23.77 -13.02
CA TRP A 213 -9.49 22.53 -12.80
C TRP A 213 -10.18 21.30 -13.38
N GLY A 214 -10.92 21.51 -14.47
CA GLY A 214 -11.58 20.47 -15.26
C GLY A 214 -12.30 19.41 -14.44
N ASP A 215 -11.82 18.19 -14.55
CA ASP A 215 -12.35 16.99 -13.91
C ASP A 215 -12.45 17.09 -12.38
N GLN A 216 -11.50 17.74 -11.71
CA GLN A 216 -11.56 17.92 -10.26
C GLN A 216 -12.74 18.83 -9.87
N CYS A 217 -13.02 19.87 -10.65
CA CYS A 217 -14.16 20.75 -10.43
C CYS A 217 -15.48 20.00 -10.64
N LEU A 218 -15.58 19.13 -11.65
CA LEU A 218 -16.77 18.30 -11.88
C LEU A 218 -17.05 17.37 -10.70
N LEU A 219 -16.02 16.71 -10.15
CA LEU A 219 -16.16 15.90 -8.94
C LEU A 219 -16.61 16.75 -7.75
N ASN A 220 -16.06 17.96 -7.60
CA ASN A 220 -16.44 18.87 -6.53
C ASN A 220 -17.90 19.34 -6.62
N ILE A 221 -18.37 19.69 -7.82
CA ILE A 221 -19.77 20.04 -8.06
C ILE A 221 -20.66 18.83 -7.77
N TYR A 222 -20.29 17.63 -8.24
CA TYR A 222 -21.05 16.41 -7.95
C TYR A 222 -21.20 16.18 -6.45
N PHE A 223 -20.10 16.18 -5.70
CA PHE A 223 -20.16 15.93 -4.26
C PHE A 223 -20.79 17.09 -3.48
N SER A 224 -20.82 18.31 -4.02
CA SER A 224 -21.61 19.40 -3.42
C SER A 224 -23.12 19.10 -3.41
N TYR A 225 -23.62 18.39 -4.43
CA TYR A 225 -25.01 17.96 -4.53
C TYR A 225 -25.28 16.63 -3.82
N TYR A 226 -24.25 15.80 -3.63
CA TYR A 226 -24.33 14.48 -3.01
C TYR A 226 -23.28 14.28 -1.90
N PRO A 227 -23.29 15.10 -0.83
CA PRO A 227 -22.25 15.09 0.19
C PRO A 227 -22.21 13.79 1.00
N GLU A 228 -23.30 13.04 1.06
CA GLU A 228 -23.38 11.74 1.74
C GLU A 228 -22.67 10.60 0.98
N GLN A 229 -22.29 10.84 -0.28
CA GLN A 229 -21.67 9.84 -1.15
C GLN A 229 -20.13 9.86 -1.12
N ILE A 230 -19.53 10.74 -0.32
CA ILE A 230 -18.08 10.84 -0.17
C ILE A 230 -17.64 10.52 1.27
N TYR A 231 -16.51 9.81 1.38
CA TYR A 231 -15.77 9.67 2.63
C TYR A 231 -14.51 10.54 2.55
N GLU A 232 -14.25 11.37 3.55
CA GLU A 232 -13.04 12.20 3.59
C GLU A 232 -11.95 11.54 4.44
N PHE A 233 -10.77 11.31 3.87
CA PHE A 233 -9.58 10.88 4.61
C PHE A 233 -8.59 12.03 4.79
N GLY A 234 -7.70 11.91 5.76
CA GLY A 234 -6.79 12.98 6.16
C GLY A 234 -5.77 13.40 5.08
N CYS A 235 -5.35 14.66 5.16
CA CYS A 235 -4.33 15.29 4.30
C CYS A 235 -2.97 14.57 4.25
N ASP A 236 -2.67 13.70 5.22
CA ASP A 236 -1.46 12.88 5.24
C ASP A 236 -1.42 11.83 4.11
N TRP A 237 -2.57 11.48 3.53
CA TRP A 237 -2.73 10.58 2.39
C TRP A 237 -2.70 11.28 1.03
N ASN A 238 -2.49 12.60 1.00
CA ASN A 238 -2.33 13.37 -0.23
C ASN A 238 -1.61 14.69 0.10
N TYR A 239 -0.39 14.55 0.64
CA TYR A 239 0.34 15.68 1.18
C TYR A 239 0.99 16.49 0.07
N ARG A 240 0.52 17.73 -0.10
CA ARG A 240 0.94 18.67 -1.14
C ARG A 240 1.89 19.75 -0.61
N PRO A 241 2.59 20.48 -1.48
CA PRO A 241 3.40 21.62 -1.06
C PRO A 241 2.59 22.70 -0.32
N ASP A 242 1.30 22.89 -0.66
CA ASP A 242 0.44 23.85 0.04
C ASP A 242 0.39 23.61 1.55
N HIS A 243 0.61 22.36 2.00
CA HIS A 243 0.61 22.02 3.41
C HIS A 243 1.85 22.47 4.17
N CYS A 244 2.87 23.01 3.52
CA CYS A 244 4.09 23.46 4.19
C CYS A 244 4.76 24.71 3.60
N VAL A 245 4.17 25.34 2.58
CA VAL A 245 4.69 26.59 2.01
C VAL A 245 4.73 27.74 3.01
N TYR A 246 3.85 27.74 4.02
CA TYR A 246 3.86 28.70 5.12
C TYR A 246 4.20 27.98 6.42
N GLU A 247 3.20 27.72 7.27
CA GLU A 247 3.31 26.79 8.37
C GLU A 247 2.68 25.46 7.97
N ASN A 248 3.11 24.37 8.61
CA ASN A 248 2.43 23.10 8.42
C ASN A 248 0.98 23.16 8.93
N ASN A 249 0.01 23.02 8.04
CA ASN A 249 -1.43 23.04 8.35
C ASN A 249 -2.08 21.64 8.32
N CYS A 250 -1.33 20.58 8.00
CA CYS A 250 -1.85 19.22 7.98
C CYS A 250 -1.68 18.53 9.34
N GLN A 251 -2.72 18.57 10.17
CA GLN A 251 -2.67 18.03 11.52
C GLN A 251 -2.40 16.52 11.57
N MET A 252 -2.96 15.76 10.62
CA MET A 252 -2.73 14.31 10.56
C MET A 252 -1.27 13.97 10.26
N ALA A 253 -0.59 14.75 9.42
CA ALA A 253 0.84 14.59 9.17
C ALA A 253 1.67 14.92 10.41
N LYS A 254 1.29 15.92 11.22
CA LYS A 254 1.96 16.19 12.50
C LYS A 254 1.84 14.99 13.46
N LEU A 255 0.68 14.34 13.50
CA LEU A 255 0.42 13.20 14.39
C LEU A 255 1.24 11.96 14.00
N ASP A 256 1.17 11.52 12.75
CA ASP A 256 1.72 10.20 12.36
C ASP A 256 2.73 10.25 11.21
N GLY A 257 3.01 11.43 10.66
CA GLY A 257 3.86 11.61 9.49
C GLY A 257 3.08 11.55 8.18
N ILE A 258 3.77 11.88 7.10
CA ILE A 258 3.23 11.87 5.74
C ILE A 258 3.20 10.45 5.19
N LYS A 259 2.07 10.05 4.60
CA LYS A 259 1.85 8.70 4.07
C LYS A 259 1.91 8.64 2.55
N ILE A 260 1.49 9.70 1.89
CA ILE A 260 1.60 9.90 0.44
C ILE A 260 2.00 11.35 0.17
N ILE A 261 2.98 11.54 -0.71
CA ILE A 261 3.40 12.85 -1.21
C ILE A 261 2.79 13.06 -2.58
N HIS A 262 2.25 14.26 -2.81
CA HIS A 262 1.71 14.68 -4.09
C HIS A 262 2.53 15.84 -4.65
N GLY A 263 3.26 15.56 -5.73
CA GLY A 263 4.14 16.46 -6.46
C GLY A 263 3.45 17.52 -7.32
N CYS A 264 2.23 17.93 -6.94
CA CYS A 264 1.43 18.90 -7.69
C CYS A 264 2.21 20.21 -7.94
N ARG A 265 1.79 20.97 -8.96
CA ARG A 265 2.51 22.19 -9.42
C ARG A 265 3.97 21.91 -9.81
N SER A 266 4.23 20.71 -10.33
CA SER A 266 5.56 20.26 -10.76
C SER A 266 6.59 20.24 -9.63
N ALA A 267 6.15 19.98 -8.40
CA ALA A 267 7.00 20.03 -7.20
C ALA A 267 8.14 19.00 -7.20
N PHE A 268 8.03 17.95 -8.01
CA PHE A 268 9.12 16.99 -8.20
C PHE A 268 10.23 17.48 -9.14
N HIS A 269 9.98 18.54 -9.91
CA HIS A 269 10.90 18.96 -10.99
C HIS A 269 11.42 20.38 -10.83
N ASN A 270 10.66 21.25 -10.15
CA ASN A 270 11.05 22.64 -9.96
C ASN A 270 11.89 22.87 -8.69
N ASP A 271 12.56 24.02 -8.62
CA ASP A 271 13.45 24.36 -7.52
C ASP A 271 12.74 25.06 -6.34
N LYS A 272 11.43 25.28 -6.43
CA LYS A 272 10.63 25.89 -5.37
C LYS A 272 10.35 24.91 -4.23
N TYR A 273 10.27 23.61 -4.54
CA TYR A 273 9.88 22.56 -3.62
C TYR A 273 10.99 21.50 -3.50
N GLN A 274 12.17 21.94 -3.03
CA GLN A 274 13.38 21.11 -3.00
C GLN A 274 13.22 19.82 -2.20
N GLU A 275 12.43 19.81 -1.13
CA GLU A 275 12.15 18.61 -0.34
C GLU A 275 11.40 17.56 -1.17
N PHE A 276 10.38 17.99 -1.94
CA PHE A 276 9.59 17.13 -2.80
C PHE A 276 10.45 16.57 -3.94
N LYS A 277 11.19 17.44 -4.62
CA LYS A 277 12.15 17.07 -5.67
C LYS A 277 13.21 16.09 -5.17
N SER A 278 13.78 16.35 -4.00
CA SER A 278 14.79 15.47 -3.40
C SER A 278 14.22 14.08 -3.08
N ILE A 279 13.04 13.99 -2.45
CA ILE A 279 12.41 12.70 -2.16
C ILE A 279 12.09 11.93 -3.45
N TYR A 280 11.54 12.62 -4.45
CA TYR A 280 11.28 12.02 -5.77
C TYR A 280 12.55 11.42 -6.37
N GLN A 281 13.66 12.17 -6.36
CA GLN A 281 14.95 11.71 -6.90
C GLN A 281 15.51 10.51 -6.13
N VAL A 282 15.41 10.49 -4.80
CA VAL A 282 15.88 9.32 -4.02
C VAL A 282 15.06 8.08 -4.38
N ILE A 283 13.73 8.15 -4.44
CA ILE A 283 12.89 6.99 -4.81
C ILE A 283 13.16 6.57 -6.27
N HIS A 284 13.29 7.55 -7.18
CA HIS A 284 13.58 7.28 -8.59
C HIS A 284 14.90 6.51 -8.75
N ASN A 285 15.96 6.95 -8.07
CA ASN A 285 17.29 6.35 -8.14
C ASN A 285 17.47 5.09 -7.26
N TRP A 286 16.54 4.83 -6.33
CA TRP A 286 16.62 3.70 -5.42
C TRP A 286 16.55 2.36 -6.18
N LYS A 287 17.42 1.40 -5.86
CA LYS A 287 17.41 0.08 -6.53
C LYS A 287 16.71 -0.96 -5.67
N PHE A 288 15.89 -1.82 -6.28
CA PHE A 288 15.00 -2.80 -5.63
C PHE A 288 15.67 -3.70 -4.57
N ASP A 289 16.94 -4.05 -4.73
CA ASP A 289 17.66 -4.93 -3.79
C ASP A 289 18.48 -4.15 -2.73
N SER A 290 18.34 -2.83 -2.69
CA SER A 290 19.08 -1.99 -1.75
C SER A 290 18.46 -2.00 -0.37
N ASN A 291 19.28 -1.83 0.66
CA ASN A 291 18.77 -1.76 2.03
C ASN A 291 17.92 -0.50 2.24
N LEU A 292 16.60 -0.65 2.45
CA LEU A 292 15.65 0.46 2.62
C LEU A 292 16.04 1.46 3.72
N LYS A 293 16.63 0.98 4.83
CA LYS A 293 17.03 1.86 5.94
C LYS A 293 18.13 2.83 5.50
N TYR A 294 19.18 2.32 4.85
CA TYR A 294 20.34 3.14 4.49
C TYR A 294 20.15 3.86 3.16
N SER A 295 19.74 3.14 2.11
CA SER A 295 19.66 3.67 0.74
C SER A 295 18.43 4.52 0.43
N LEU A 296 17.39 4.47 1.29
CA LEU A 296 16.17 5.27 1.12
C LEU A 296 15.95 6.20 2.32
N LEU A 297 15.73 5.66 3.52
CA LEU A 297 15.37 6.49 4.68
C LEU A 297 16.51 7.43 5.12
N THR A 298 17.73 6.91 5.31
CA THR A 298 18.87 7.73 5.71
C THR A 298 19.22 8.74 4.62
N GLU A 299 19.16 8.36 3.35
CA GLU A 299 19.40 9.25 2.22
C GLU A 299 18.39 10.42 2.19
N ILE A 300 17.08 10.13 2.29
CA ILE A 300 16.05 11.16 2.41
C ILE A 300 16.34 12.07 3.61
N LYS A 301 16.62 11.50 4.79
CA LYS A 301 16.93 12.29 6.00
C LYS A 301 18.14 13.20 5.83
N ASN A 302 19.18 12.74 5.15
CA ASN A 302 20.37 13.54 4.92
C ASN A 302 20.12 14.65 3.91
N ASN A 303 19.43 14.35 2.82
CA ASN A 303 19.14 15.36 1.80
C ASN A 303 18.20 16.46 2.33
N LEU A 304 17.21 16.11 3.16
CA LEU A 304 16.31 17.09 3.76
C LEU A 304 17.00 18.10 4.69
N LYS A 305 18.12 17.73 5.34
CA LYS A 305 18.89 18.66 6.19
C LYS A 305 19.40 19.88 5.41
N ASN A 306 19.71 19.69 4.12
CA ASN A 306 20.18 20.76 3.25
C ASN A 306 19.10 21.84 3.01
N TYR A 307 17.84 21.51 3.28
CA TYR A 307 16.69 22.40 3.05
C TYR A 307 16.03 22.86 4.35
N SER A 308 16.65 22.63 5.51
CA SER A 308 16.11 22.97 6.84
C SER A 308 15.67 24.43 7.02
N LEU A 309 16.19 25.36 6.20
CA LEU A 309 15.84 26.77 6.22
C LEU A 309 14.57 27.12 5.43
N THR A 310 14.10 26.26 4.52
CA THR A 310 12.83 26.51 3.81
C THR A 310 11.64 26.27 4.76
N ASN A 311 10.46 26.75 4.37
CA ASN A 311 9.25 26.53 5.16
C ASN A 311 8.85 25.04 5.24
N CYS A 312 9.02 24.29 4.15
CA CYS A 312 8.79 22.84 4.16
C CYS A 312 9.88 22.09 4.93
N GLY A 313 11.13 22.50 4.82
CA GLY A 313 12.27 21.89 5.51
C GLY A 313 12.23 22.06 7.03
N LYS A 314 11.59 23.11 7.56
CA LYS A 314 11.28 23.23 9.00
C LYS A 314 10.43 22.05 9.52
N SER A 315 9.65 21.42 8.63
CA SER A 315 8.82 20.24 8.91
C SER A 315 9.40 18.94 8.34
N GLN A 316 10.72 18.88 8.08
CA GLN A 316 11.39 17.73 7.46
C GLN A 316 11.14 16.39 8.18
N GLU A 317 10.95 16.42 9.50
CA GLU A 317 10.69 15.21 10.28
C GLU A 317 9.39 14.52 9.85
N LEU A 318 8.37 15.28 9.42
CA LEU A 318 7.08 14.74 9.03
C LEU A 318 7.18 13.84 7.78
N PHE A 319 8.10 14.15 6.86
CA PHE A 319 8.36 13.35 5.67
C PHE A 319 8.96 11.97 5.98
N THR A 320 9.62 11.82 7.13
CA THR A 320 10.32 10.57 7.47
C THR A 320 9.73 9.84 8.67
N LYS A 321 8.82 10.49 9.42
CA LYS A 321 8.18 9.95 10.62
C LYS A 321 7.43 8.64 10.33
N HIS A 322 6.47 8.67 9.40
CA HIS A 322 5.70 7.47 9.04
C HIS A 322 6.57 6.44 8.30
N LEU A 323 7.35 6.91 7.33
CA LEU A 323 8.27 6.09 6.54
C LEU A 323 9.20 5.23 7.42
N SER A 324 9.70 5.78 8.52
CA SER A 324 10.56 5.05 9.45
C SER A 324 9.84 3.88 10.13
N LYS A 325 8.54 4.02 10.43
CA LYS A 325 7.70 2.96 11.00
C LYS A 325 7.46 1.86 9.97
N GLU A 326 7.13 2.24 8.74
CA GLU A 326 6.89 1.31 7.62
C GLU A 326 8.11 0.43 7.36
N ILE A 327 9.30 1.04 7.23
CA ILE A 327 10.57 0.30 7.04
C ILE A 327 10.88 -0.61 8.23
N SER A 328 10.61 -0.16 9.45
CA SER A 328 10.81 -0.98 10.65
C SER A 328 9.86 -2.18 10.68
N SER A 329 8.61 -2.00 10.25
CA SER A 329 7.60 -3.06 10.18
C SER A 329 7.93 -4.14 9.13
N LEU A 330 8.47 -3.74 7.98
CA LEU A 330 8.90 -4.67 6.92
C LEU A 330 10.06 -5.55 7.39
N ASN A 331 11.04 -4.96 8.08
CA ASN A 331 12.15 -5.73 8.65
C ASN A 331 11.68 -6.73 9.71
N TYR A 332 10.58 -6.44 10.41
CA TYR A 332 9.95 -7.38 11.33
C TYR A 332 9.17 -8.47 10.58
N SER A 333 8.41 -8.12 9.53
CA SER A 333 7.67 -9.06 8.69
C SER A 333 8.56 -10.03 7.91
N LEU A 334 9.77 -9.62 7.53
CA LEU A 334 10.77 -10.48 6.86
C LEU A 334 11.44 -11.47 7.81
N LYS A 335 11.30 -11.30 9.13
CA LYS A 335 11.56 -12.38 10.09
C LYS A 335 10.38 -13.35 10.02
N ASN A 336 10.33 -14.14 8.95
CA ASN A 336 9.31 -15.18 8.81
C ASN A 336 9.40 -16.09 10.04
N LEU A 337 8.37 -16.03 10.87
CA LEU A 337 8.20 -16.92 12.01
C LEU A 337 7.52 -18.19 11.49
N PHE A 338 8.26 -19.30 11.43
CA PHE A 338 7.75 -20.62 11.11
C PHE A 338 7.31 -21.30 12.40
N HIS A 339 6.03 -21.64 12.53
CA HIS A 339 5.58 -22.54 13.59
C HIS A 339 5.52 -23.97 13.05
N ILE A 340 6.32 -24.87 13.60
CA ILE A 340 6.30 -26.28 13.22
C ILE A 340 5.79 -27.08 14.42
N ALA A 341 4.64 -27.74 14.28
CA ALA A 341 4.10 -28.61 15.31
C ALA A 341 4.35 -30.09 14.96
N LEU A 342 5.02 -30.81 15.87
CA LEU A 342 5.27 -32.26 15.80
C LEU A 342 4.46 -32.97 16.88
N ILE A 343 3.65 -33.96 16.51
CA ILE A 343 2.86 -34.77 17.45
C ILE A 343 3.43 -36.18 17.51
N PHE A 344 3.79 -36.64 18.71
CA PHE A 344 4.34 -37.96 18.96
C PHE A 344 3.32 -38.90 19.61
N ASN A 345 3.31 -40.16 19.17
CA ASN A 345 2.67 -41.32 19.82
C ASN A 345 3.77 -42.35 20.18
N ASN A 346 3.47 -43.39 20.97
CA ASN A 346 4.37 -44.38 21.60
C ASN A 346 5.26 -45.24 20.67
N ASN A 347 5.47 -44.83 19.41
CA ASN A 347 6.25 -45.58 18.44
C ASN A 347 7.66 -44.99 18.29
N TRP A 348 8.65 -45.71 18.82
CA TRP A 348 10.06 -45.30 18.89
C TRP A 348 10.72 -45.03 17.52
N ASN A 349 10.31 -45.71 16.44
CA ASN A 349 10.85 -45.46 15.10
C ASN A 349 10.52 -44.03 14.59
N PHE A 350 9.37 -43.46 15.00
CA PHE A 350 8.98 -42.10 14.61
C PHE A 350 9.72 -41.02 15.40
N ILE A 351 10.13 -41.33 16.63
CA ILE A 351 10.94 -40.44 17.46
C ILE A 351 12.31 -40.21 16.78
N GLU A 352 12.91 -41.27 16.26
CA GLU A 352 14.22 -41.21 15.58
C GLU A 352 14.15 -40.47 14.22
N GLN A 353 13.10 -40.70 13.42
CA GLN A 353 12.89 -39.96 12.16
C GLN A 353 12.64 -38.47 12.40
N SER A 354 11.96 -38.12 13.48
CA SER A 354 11.70 -36.73 13.85
C SER A 354 12.96 -36.01 14.35
N TYR A 355 13.88 -36.73 15.01
CA TYR A 355 15.20 -36.21 15.36
C TYR A 355 16.01 -35.84 14.10
N ILE A 356 15.94 -36.65 13.04
CA ILE A 356 16.57 -36.34 11.74
C ILE A 356 15.94 -35.08 11.13
N LEU A 357 14.60 -34.97 11.16
CA LEU A 357 13.89 -33.77 10.69
C LEU A 357 14.31 -32.51 11.46
N LEU A 358 14.43 -32.58 12.78
CA LEU A 358 14.86 -31.47 13.63
C LEU A 358 16.30 -31.04 13.34
N LYS A 359 17.20 -32.01 13.17
CA LYS A 359 18.59 -31.77 12.78
C LYS A 359 18.67 -31.11 11.40
N SER A 360 17.81 -31.52 10.46
CA SER A 360 17.73 -30.92 9.11
C SER A 360 17.16 -29.49 9.11
N LEU A 361 16.16 -29.20 9.96
CA LEU A 361 15.62 -27.85 10.16
C LEU A 361 16.66 -26.91 10.78
N MET A 362 17.48 -27.41 11.70
CA MET A 362 18.60 -26.68 12.29
C MET A 362 19.67 -26.27 11.25
N LEU A 363 20.00 -27.20 10.34
CA LEU A 363 20.90 -26.92 9.21
C LEU A 363 20.29 -25.91 8.22
N PHE A 364 18.96 -25.85 8.12
CA PHE A 364 18.23 -24.87 7.32
C PHE A 364 18.23 -23.47 7.95
N SER A 365 18.11 -23.37 9.28
CA SER A 365 18.08 -22.10 10.00
C SER A 365 19.45 -21.43 10.14
N SER A 366 20.55 -22.20 10.15
CA SER A 366 21.90 -21.64 10.28
C SER A 366 22.37 -20.81 9.08
N ASN A 367 21.64 -20.83 7.96
CA ASN A 367 22.01 -20.16 6.70
C ASN A 367 21.12 -18.95 6.32
N LYS A 368 20.04 -18.64 7.04
CA LYS A 368 19.13 -17.52 6.71
C LYS A 368 18.45 -16.89 7.94
N THR A 369 17.99 -15.65 7.80
CA THR A 369 17.38 -14.74 8.79
C THR A 369 15.99 -15.17 9.36
N TYR A 370 15.71 -16.46 9.49
CA TYR A 370 14.36 -16.98 9.79
C TYR A 370 14.15 -17.39 11.25
N GLN A 371 13.18 -16.75 11.89
CA GLN A 371 12.37 -17.19 13.04
C GLN A 371 11.84 -18.64 12.99
N ILE A 372 12.39 -19.67 13.62
CA ILE A 372 11.67 -20.97 13.75
C ILE A 372 11.19 -21.13 15.20
N HIS A 373 9.91 -21.42 15.38
CA HIS A 373 9.28 -21.81 16.65
C HIS A 373 8.77 -23.24 16.50
N LEU A 374 9.35 -24.17 17.25
CA LEU A 374 8.94 -25.57 17.21
C LEU A 374 8.04 -25.88 18.41
N HIS A 375 6.87 -26.42 18.12
CA HIS A 375 5.93 -26.97 19.10
C HIS A 375 6.02 -28.49 19.06
N VAL A 376 6.31 -29.13 20.18
CA VAL A 376 6.41 -30.58 20.26
C VAL A 376 5.37 -31.07 21.25
N ILE A 377 4.40 -31.85 20.77
CA ILE A 377 3.34 -32.44 21.57
C ILE A 377 3.71 -33.92 21.79
N ILE A 378 4.02 -34.27 23.04
CA ILE A 378 4.40 -35.63 23.42
C ILE A 378 3.33 -36.20 24.34
N THR A 379 2.82 -37.38 23.97
CA THR A 379 1.75 -38.10 24.69
C THR A 379 2.26 -39.06 25.76
N ASP A 380 3.59 -39.25 25.85
CA ASP A 380 4.23 -40.23 26.73
C ASP A 380 5.47 -39.68 27.44
N ASN A 381 5.58 -39.96 28.74
CA ASN A 381 6.65 -39.45 29.61
C ASN A 381 8.03 -40.04 29.28
N ASN A 382 8.10 -41.28 28.77
CA ASN A 382 9.38 -41.87 28.39
C ASN A 382 9.91 -41.25 27.09
N ALA A 383 9.03 -41.06 26.11
CA ALA A 383 9.32 -40.31 24.90
C ALA A 383 9.73 -38.86 25.21
N GLN A 384 9.06 -38.21 26.17
CA GLN A 384 9.41 -36.86 26.63
C GLN A 384 10.83 -36.83 27.19
N ASN A 385 11.15 -37.68 28.16
CA ASN A 385 12.48 -37.73 28.77
C ASN A 385 13.60 -38.04 27.78
N TYR A 386 13.37 -38.93 26.82
CA TYR A 386 14.34 -39.24 25.77
C TYR A 386 14.57 -38.04 24.85
N PHE A 387 13.49 -37.41 24.40
CA PHE A 387 13.54 -36.24 23.52
C PHE A 387 14.18 -35.04 24.22
N SER A 388 13.85 -34.78 25.48
CA SER A 388 14.47 -33.76 26.32
C SER A 388 15.99 -33.95 26.39
N LYS A 389 16.48 -35.17 26.67
CA LYS A 389 17.92 -35.44 26.75
C LYS A 389 18.65 -35.23 25.42
N GLN A 390 18.02 -35.57 24.30
CA GLN A 390 18.63 -35.37 22.98
C GLN A 390 18.73 -33.89 22.62
N ILE A 391 17.71 -33.11 22.99
CA ILE A 391 17.57 -31.69 22.64
C ILE A 391 18.30 -30.78 23.63
N GLU A 392 18.37 -31.10 24.92
CA GLU A 392 19.12 -30.32 25.91
C GLU A 392 20.59 -30.10 25.52
N SER A 393 21.19 -31.05 24.79
CA SER A 393 22.56 -30.92 24.27
C SER A 393 22.73 -29.90 23.14
N MET A 394 21.62 -29.44 22.53
CA MET A 394 21.60 -28.62 21.31
C MET A 394 20.94 -27.24 21.50
N TYR A 395 20.19 -26.98 22.58
CA TYR A 395 19.39 -25.74 22.72
C TYR A 395 19.46 -25.13 24.13
N TYR A 396 19.22 -23.81 24.24
CA TYR A 396 19.48 -23.01 25.45
C TYR A 396 18.35 -23.06 26.50
N SER A 397 17.08 -23.21 26.10
CA SER A 397 15.97 -23.39 27.04
C SER A 397 14.80 -24.15 26.41
N ILE A 398 14.19 -25.03 27.21
CA ILE A 398 13.01 -25.80 26.84
C ILE A 398 11.94 -25.52 27.89
N THR A 399 10.76 -25.04 27.47
CA THR A 399 9.65 -24.77 28.39
C THR A 399 8.53 -25.78 28.14
N TYR A 400 8.19 -26.57 29.16
CA TYR A 400 7.09 -27.53 29.11
C TYR A 400 5.84 -26.94 29.74
N TYR A 401 4.71 -27.12 29.09
CA TYR A 401 3.37 -26.81 29.60
C TYR A 401 2.53 -28.08 29.63
N ASN A 402 1.88 -28.33 30.76
CA ASN A 402 0.91 -29.41 30.88
C ASN A 402 -0.43 -28.89 30.39
N MET A 403 -0.98 -29.48 29.32
CA MET A 403 -2.35 -29.21 28.89
C MET A 403 -3.27 -30.31 29.42
N THR A 404 -4.29 -29.90 30.17
CA THR A 404 -5.42 -30.74 30.56
C THR A 404 -6.55 -30.52 29.56
N ILE A 405 -6.81 -31.52 28.72
CA ILE A 405 -8.02 -31.55 27.87
C ILE A 405 -9.11 -32.28 28.66
N GLN A 406 -10.39 -31.98 28.41
CA GLN A 406 -11.55 -32.58 29.09
C GLN A 406 -11.76 -34.10 28.86
N HIS A 407 -10.72 -34.84 28.49
CA HIS A 407 -10.66 -36.31 28.34
C HIS A 407 -9.40 -36.82 29.09
N PRO A 408 -9.31 -38.08 29.57
CA PRO A 408 -8.29 -38.53 30.53
C PRO A 408 -6.88 -38.69 29.93
N LEU A 409 -6.59 -38.05 28.80
CA LEU A 409 -5.26 -38.01 28.19
C LEU A 409 -4.52 -36.76 28.68
N GLN A 410 -3.48 -36.95 29.48
CA GLN A 410 -2.51 -35.89 29.77
C GLN A 410 -1.62 -35.66 28.53
N LEU A 411 -1.55 -34.42 28.07
CA LEU A 411 -0.67 -34.01 26.95
C LEU A 411 0.39 -33.06 27.48
N SER A 412 1.65 -33.41 27.26
CA SER A 412 2.80 -32.52 27.52
C SER A 412 3.13 -31.77 26.24
N VAL A 413 3.09 -30.43 26.28
CA VAL A 413 3.49 -29.59 25.14
C VAL A 413 4.76 -28.84 25.48
N CYS A 414 5.73 -28.94 24.58
CA CYS A 414 7.06 -28.40 24.73
C CYS A 414 7.27 -27.27 23.70
N TYR A 415 7.70 -26.11 24.18
CA TYR A 415 8.16 -24.99 23.36
C TYR A 415 9.68 -24.98 23.32
N ILE A 416 10.26 -25.03 22.11
CA ILE A 416 11.70 -24.94 21.89
C ILE A 416 12.04 -23.57 21.31
N HIS A 417 12.84 -22.79 22.04
CA HIS A 417 13.36 -21.51 21.57
C HIS A 417 14.74 -21.70 20.93
N PHE A 418 14.85 -21.37 19.65
CA PHE A 418 16.12 -21.40 18.91
C PHE A 418 16.93 -20.12 19.19
N LYS A 419 18.24 -20.24 19.33
CA LYS A 419 19.17 -19.12 19.42
C LYS A 419 19.63 -18.76 18.01
N PHE A 420 19.56 -17.47 17.63
CA PHE A 420 20.29 -16.93 16.48
C PHE A 420 21.65 -16.44 16.95
#